data_AF-A0A3N5XTQ3-F1
#
_entry.id   AF-A0A3N5XTQ3-F1
#
_cell.length_a   1.000
_cell.length_b   1.000
_cell.length_c   1.000
_cell.angle_alpha   90.00
_cell.angle_beta   90.00
_cell.angle_gamma   90.00
#
_symmetry.space_group_name_H-M   'P 1'
#
loop_
_entity.id
_entity.type
_entity.pdbx_description
1 polymer ?
#
loop_
_entity_poly.entity_id
_entity_poly.type
_entity_poly.pdbx_seq_one_letter_code
_entity_poly.pdbx_strand_id
1 'polypeptide(L)'
;MRDDDIGNARSGYDRWSAVYDHDGNPLIALEMSSMHPAMMLRGTQAQFHDPDSGEGVRPGSLPHQVSDFVMAALAAGFELEYLGEHPADAELAARYPRAEKYIGWPMLVVFRISKNQGPARGSTRIPRG
;
A
#
# COMPACT_ATOMS: atom_id res chain seq x y z
N MET A 1 40.88 -13.18 -0.14
CA MET A 1 39.91 -12.36 0.62
C MET A 1 39.53 -13.19 1.83
N ARG A 2 40.02 -12.83 3.03
CA ARG A 2 39.96 -13.66 4.24
C ARG A 2 38.68 -13.38 5.03
N ASP A 3 38.19 -14.44 5.65
CA ASP A 3 36.88 -14.63 6.26
C ASP A 3 36.97 -14.48 7.79
N ASP A 4 37.42 -13.33 8.30
CA ASP A 4 37.64 -13.13 9.74
C ASP A 4 37.45 -11.66 10.14
N ASP A 5 36.22 -11.25 10.51
CA ASP A 5 35.96 -10.39 11.69
C ASP A 5 34.45 -10.14 11.93
N ILE A 6 33.72 -11.10 12.48
CA ILE A 6 32.47 -10.82 13.24
C ILE A 6 32.89 -10.71 14.71
N GLY A 7 33.77 -9.76 15.02
CA GLY A 7 34.49 -9.70 16.30
C GLY A 7 33.66 -9.38 17.55
N ASN A 8 32.36 -9.08 17.42
CA ASN A 8 31.36 -9.07 18.50
C ASN A 8 29.99 -8.61 17.95
N ALA A 9 28.95 -8.78 18.77
CA ALA A 9 27.58 -8.36 18.45
C ALA A 9 27.46 -6.87 18.05
N ARG A 10 28.29 -5.97 18.61
CA ARG A 10 28.26 -4.54 18.26
C ARG A 10 28.81 -4.29 16.86
N SER A 11 29.92 -4.91 16.49
CA SER A 11 30.49 -4.81 15.12
C SER A 11 29.56 -5.42 14.07
N GLY A 12 28.90 -6.53 14.43
CA GLY A 12 27.83 -7.10 13.61
C GLY A 12 26.65 -6.14 13.45
N TYR A 13 26.19 -5.53 14.55
CA TYR A 13 25.09 -4.57 14.55
C TYR A 13 25.42 -3.29 13.77
N ASP A 14 26.60 -2.71 13.94
CA ASP A 14 27.02 -1.48 13.24
C ASP A 14 27.08 -1.69 11.70
N ARG A 15 27.53 -2.87 11.25
CA ARG A 15 27.51 -3.23 9.83
C ARG A 15 26.09 -3.50 9.32
N TRP A 16 25.25 -4.13 10.14
CA TRP A 16 23.87 -4.45 9.79
C TRP A 16 22.96 -3.20 9.80
N SER A 17 23.18 -2.24 10.71
CA SER A 17 22.42 -0.99 10.79
C SER A 17 22.72 -0.04 9.64
N ALA A 18 23.98 -0.01 9.17
CA ALA A 18 24.37 0.80 8.01
C ALA A 18 23.61 0.42 6.72
N VAL A 19 23.11 -0.83 6.63
CA VAL A 19 22.22 -1.27 5.54
C VAL A 19 20.85 -0.57 5.63
N TYR A 20 20.29 -0.41 6.83
CA TYR A 20 19.01 0.31 7.02
C TYR A 20 19.13 1.82 6.75
N ASP A 21 20.29 2.41 7.06
CA ASP A 21 20.55 3.83 6.82
C ASP A 21 20.72 4.16 5.33
N HIS A 22 21.20 3.21 4.51
CA HIS A 22 21.44 3.41 3.07
C HIS A 22 20.27 2.93 2.19
N ASP A 23 19.71 1.76 2.47
CA ASP A 23 18.71 1.11 1.59
C ASP A 23 17.26 1.32 2.06
N GLY A 24 17.07 1.93 3.24
CA GLY A 24 15.78 1.98 3.92
C GLY A 24 15.35 0.59 4.39
N ASN A 25 14.29 0.50 5.21
CA ASN A 25 13.72 -0.80 5.58
C ASN A 25 12.71 -1.23 4.49
N PRO A 26 13.03 -2.20 3.62
CA PRO A 26 12.12 -2.66 2.58
C PRO A 26 10.84 -3.31 3.15
N LEU A 27 10.81 -3.64 4.45
CA LEU A 27 9.61 -4.14 5.13
C LEU A 27 8.56 -3.05 5.41
N ILE A 28 8.79 -1.79 5.03
CA ILE A 28 7.86 -0.66 5.30
C ILE A 28 7.34 -0.01 4.00
N ALA A 29 7.42 -0.70 2.86
CA ALA A 29 6.62 -0.33 1.69
C ALA A 29 5.28 -1.07 1.76
N LEU A 30 4.16 -0.34 1.70
CA LEU A 30 2.82 -0.91 1.64
C LEU A 30 2.19 -0.62 0.28
N GLU A 31 1.80 -1.69 -0.42
CA GLU A 31 1.00 -1.61 -1.65
C GLU A 31 -0.46 -1.98 -1.34
N MET A 32 -1.38 -1.10 -1.71
CA MET A 32 -2.80 -1.29 -1.52
C MET A 32 -3.53 -1.12 -2.85
N SER A 33 -4.41 -2.07 -3.16
CA SER A 33 -5.35 -1.96 -4.28
C SER A 33 -6.78 -2.03 -3.77
N SER A 34 -7.66 -1.21 -4.33
CA SER A 34 -9.08 -1.18 -3.97
C SER A 34 -9.92 -0.95 -5.21
N MET A 35 -11.17 -1.42 -5.20
CA MET A 35 -12.14 -1.02 -6.21
C MET A 35 -12.27 0.49 -6.18
N HIS A 36 -12.14 1.11 -7.35
CA HIS A 36 -12.08 2.56 -7.44
C HIS A 36 -13.35 3.18 -6.83
N PRO A 37 -13.23 4.21 -5.96
CA PRO A 37 -14.36 4.93 -5.38
C PRO A 37 -15.49 5.30 -6.35
N ALA A 38 -15.14 5.70 -7.57
CA ALA A 38 -16.10 6.04 -8.63
C ALA A 38 -17.04 4.88 -9.03
N MET A 39 -16.68 3.62 -8.74
CA MET A 39 -17.57 2.47 -8.98
C MET A 39 -18.84 2.55 -8.13
N MET A 40 -18.78 3.18 -6.96
CA MET A 40 -19.97 3.44 -6.14
C MET A 40 -20.93 4.44 -6.79
N LEU A 41 -20.43 5.39 -7.59
CA LEU A 41 -21.28 6.29 -8.39
C LEU A 41 -22.06 5.54 -9.49
N ARG A 42 -21.56 4.37 -9.92
CA ARG A 42 -22.28 3.45 -10.82
C ARG A 42 -23.20 2.47 -10.09
N GLY A 43 -23.42 2.66 -8.78
CA GLY A 43 -24.23 1.77 -7.95
C GLY A 43 -23.60 0.41 -7.71
N THR A 44 -22.30 0.24 -7.99
CA THR A 44 -21.58 -1.02 -7.74
C THR A 44 -21.17 -1.05 -6.28
N GLN A 45 -21.73 -2.00 -5.53
CA GLN A 45 -21.35 -2.32 -4.16
C GLN A 45 -21.09 -3.82 -4.07
N ALA A 46 -20.30 -4.24 -3.10
CA ALA A 46 -20.16 -5.66 -2.82
C ALA A 46 -21.51 -6.24 -2.38
N GLN A 47 -22.03 -7.18 -3.17
CA GLN A 47 -23.24 -7.93 -2.84
C GLN A 47 -22.79 -9.33 -2.45
N PHE A 48 -22.95 -9.66 -1.18
CA PHE A 48 -22.75 -11.01 -0.67
C PHE A 48 -24.11 -11.68 -0.58
N HIS A 49 -24.14 -13.00 -0.71
CA HIS A 49 -25.33 -13.79 -0.36
C HIS A 49 -25.04 -14.51 0.94
N ASP A 50 -25.98 -14.45 1.87
CA ASP A 50 -25.99 -15.35 3.02
C ASP A 50 -26.18 -16.79 2.49
N PRO A 51 -25.25 -17.72 2.76
CA PRO A 51 -25.31 -19.08 2.24
C PRO A 51 -26.48 -19.90 2.81
N ASP A 52 -27.01 -19.53 3.98
CA ASP A 52 -28.08 -20.27 4.66
C ASP A 52 -29.47 -19.73 4.29
N SER A 53 -29.61 -18.41 4.13
CA SER A 53 -30.90 -17.77 3.83
C SER A 53 -31.08 -17.35 2.36
N GLY A 54 -29.98 -17.25 1.60
CA GLY A 54 -29.98 -16.74 0.22
C GLY A 54 -30.20 -15.23 0.11
N GLU A 55 -30.41 -14.51 1.21
CA GLU A 55 -30.62 -13.07 1.19
C GLU A 55 -29.34 -12.32 0.79
N GLY A 56 -29.54 -11.22 0.03
CA GLY A 56 -28.45 -10.34 -0.37
C GLY A 56 -27.98 -9.48 0.80
N VAL A 57 -26.82 -9.80 1.37
CA VAL A 57 -26.14 -8.99 2.38
C VAL A 57 -25.29 -7.94 1.68
N ARG A 58 -25.62 -6.67 1.92
CA ARG A 58 -24.81 -5.51 1.54
C ARG A 58 -24.08 -5.02 2.78
N PRO A 59 -22.82 -5.40 3.04
CA PRO A 59 -22.06 -4.80 4.12
C PRO A 59 -21.99 -3.30 3.89
N GLY A 60 -22.16 -2.50 4.95
CA GLY A 60 -22.13 -1.05 4.86
C GLY A 60 -20.79 -0.56 4.33
N SER A 61 -20.71 -0.28 3.03
CA SER A 61 -19.57 0.42 2.43
C SER A 61 -19.72 1.90 2.72
N LEU A 62 -18.78 2.46 3.49
CA LEU A 62 -18.61 3.91 3.55
C LEU A 62 -18.01 4.39 2.21
N PRO A 63 -18.68 5.30 1.48
CA PRO A 63 -18.19 5.75 0.20
C PRO A 63 -17.03 6.73 0.36
N HIS A 64 -15.82 6.21 0.52
CA HIS A 64 -14.60 7.01 0.56
C HIS A 64 -14.24 7.53 -0.84
N GLN A 65 -13.76 8.77 -0.93
CA GLN A 65 -13.13 9.32 -2.12
C GLN A 65 -11.64 8.97 -2.17
N VAL A 66 -11.01 9.07 -3.36
CA VAL A 66 -9.54 8.92 -3.49
C VAL A 66 -8.81 9.92 -2.58
N SER A 67 -9.33 11.13 -2.46
CA SER A 67 -8.81 12.16 -1.54
C SER A 67 -8.81 11.73 -0.08
N ASP A 68 -9.79 10.93 0.37
CA ASP A 68 -9.86 10.49 1.77
C ASP A 68 -8.69 9.56 2.09
N PHE A 69 -8.34 8.66 1.17
CA PHE A 69 -7.17 7.78 1.31
C PHE A 69 -5.86 8.57 1.32
N VAL A 70 -5.71 9.54 0.40
CA VAL A 70 -4.52 10.40 0.34
C VAL A 70 -4.35 11.19 1.63
N MET A 71 -5.40 11.88 2.06
CA MET A 71 -5.34 12.71 3.26
C MET A 71 -5.12 11.88 4.53
N ALA A 72 -5.72 10.69 4.62
CA ALA A 72 -5.48 9.78 5.74
C ALA A 72 -4.03 9.27 5.78
N ALA A 73 -3.45 8.90 4.64
CA ALA A 73 -2.06 8.46 4.55
C ALA A 73 -1.09 9.56 4.99
N LEU A 74 -1.29 10.79 4.48
CA LEU A 74 -0.49 11.95 4.85
C LEU A 74 -0.62 12.29 6.35
N ALA A 75 -1.85 12.31 6.87
CA ALA A 75 -2.11 12.57 8.29
C ALA A 75 -1.48 11.50 9.21
N ALA A 76 -1.36 10.26 8.73
CA ALA A 76 -0.72 9.16 9.44
C ALA A 76 0.81 9.15 9.31
N GLY A 77 1.42 10.12 8.62
CA GLY A 77 2.87 10.24 8.48
C GLY A 77 3.48 9.29 7.44
N PHE A 78 2.68 8.83 6.47
CA PHE A 78 3.20 8.12 5.31
C PHE A 78 3.56 9.10 4.19
N GLU A 79 4.54 8.72 3.38
CA GLU A 79 4.83 9.33 2.10
C GLU A 79 4.08 8.58 1.01
N LEU A 80 3.51 9.34 0.07
CA LEU A 80 2.85 8.78 -1.11
C LEU A 80 3.86 8.66 -2.24
N GLU A 81 4.24 7.43 -2.59
CA GLU A 81 5.20 7.16 -3.65
C GLU A 81 4.54 7.00 -5.01
N TYR A 82 3.33 6.43 -5.02
CA TYR A 82 2.56 6.18 -6.24
C TYR A 82 1.06 6.23 -5.96
N LEU A 83 0.34 6.85 -6.90
CA LEU A 83 -1.11 6.79 -7.01
C LEU A 83 -1.46 6.56 -8.49
N GLY A 84 -2.10 5.43 -8.77
CA GLY A 84 -2.56 5.05 -10.10
C GLY A 84 -4.05 4.78 -10.11
N GLU A 85 -4.76 5.37 -11.08
CA GLU A 85 -6.14 5.04 -11.40
C GLU A 85 -6.17 4.30 -12.74
N HIS A 86 -6.75 3.12 -12.75
CA HIS A 86 -6.77 2.27 -13.94
C HIS A 86 -8.19 2.08 -14.44
N PRO A 87 -8.49 2.52 -15.68
CA PRO A 87 -9.79 2.27 -16.28
C PRO A 87 -9.94 0.81 -16.70
N ALA A 88 -11.18 0.35 -16.83
CA ALA A 88 -11.46 -0.88 -17.56
C ALA A 88 -11.05 -0.69 -19.03
N ASP A 89 -10.34 -1.66 -19.58
CA ASP A 89 -9.91 -1.68 -20.97
C ASP A 89 -10.57 -2.82 -21.76
N ALA A 90 -10.30 -2.86 -23.06
CA ALA A 90 -10.83 -3.90 -23.94
C ALA A 90 -10.29 -5.30 -23.59
N GLU A 91 -9.09 -5.40 -23.01
CA GLU A 91 -8.52 -6.68 -22.59
C GLU A 91 -9.29 -7.27 -21.40
N LEU A 92 -9.60 -6.44 -20.40
CA LEU A 92 -10.43 -6.82 -19.27
C LEU A 92 -11.83 -7.24 -19.72
N ALA A 93 -12.42 -6.50 -20.67
CA ALA A 93 -13.74 -6.83 -21.22
C ALA A 93 -13.73 -8.13 -22.03
N ALA A 94 -12.68 -8.39 -22.80
CA ALA A 94 -12.51 -9.65 -23.54
C ALA A 94 -12.45 -10.85 -22.60
N ARG A 95 -11.79 -10.70 -21.43
CA ARG A 95 -11.71 -11.75 -20.40
C ARG A 95 -12.98 -11.87 -19.58
N TYR A 96 -13.68 -10.76 -19.35
CA TYR A 96 -14.90 -10.69 -18.56
C TYR A 96 -15.96 -9.84 -19.28
N PRO A 97 -16.81 -10.42 -20.15
CA PRO A 97 -17.78 -9.66 -20.96
C PRO A 97 -18.68 -8.72 -20.15
N ARG A 98 -19.00 -9.09 -18.91
CA ARG A 98 -19.74 -8.22 -17.96
C ARG A 98 -19.08 -6.88 -17.65
N ALA A 99 -17.78 -6.75 -17.90
CA ALA A 99 -17.00 -5.53 -17.68
C ALA A 99 -17.03 -4.57 -18.89
N GLU A 100 -17.60 -4.96 -20.03
CA GLU A 100 -17.68 -4.13 -21.23
C GLU A 100 -18.37 -2.77 -20.97
N LYS A 101 -19.43 -2.77 -20.15
CA LYS A 101 -20.14 -1.56 -19.70
C LYS A 101 -19.32 -0.59 -18.84
N TYR A 102 -18.09 -0.97 -18.48
CA TYR A 102 -17.15 -0.19 -17.69
C TYR A 102 -15.90 0.21 -18.49
N ILE A 103 -15.79 -0.11 -19.78
CA ILE A 103 -14.66 0.36 -20.60
C ILE A 103 -14.54 1.89 -20.49
N GLY A 104 -13.32 2.37 -20.20
CA GLY A 104 -13.02 3.78 -19.98
C GLY A 104 -13.36 4.31 -18.58
N TRP A 105 -14.01 3.52 -17.71
CA TRP A 105 -14.30 3.92 -16.33
C TRP A 105 -13.19 3.45 -15.38
N PRO A 106 -12.71 4.31 -14.45
CA PRO A 106 -11.72 3.92 -13.45
C PRO A 106 -12.31 2.84 -12.55
N MET A 107 -11.76 1.62 -12.66
CA MET A 107 -12.22 0.44 -11.92
C MET A 107 -11.32 0.09 -10.75
N LEU A 108 -10.04 0.44 -10.85
CA LEU A 108 -9.02 0.13 -9.85
C LEU A 108 -8.28 1.40 -9.46
N VAL A 109 -8.02 1.55 -8.16
CA VAL A 109 -7.04 2.50 -7.64
C VAL A 109 -5.92 1.73 -6.96
N VAL A 110 -4.68 2.13 -7.20
CA VAL A 110 -3.46 1.55 -6.61
C VAL A 110 -2.69 2.64 -5.90
N PHE A 111 -2.32 2.37 -4.65
CA PHE A 111 -1.45 3.22 -3.84
C PHE A 111 -0.17 2.48 -3.50
N ARG A 112 0.97 3.16 -3.60
CA ARG A 112 2.19 2.75 -2.93
C ARG A 112 2.59 3.84 -1.94
N ILE A 113 2.73 3.44 -0.68
CA ILE A 113 3.10 4.34 0.41
C ILE A 113 4.26 3.75 1.21
N SER A 114 5.06 4.62 1.81
CA SER A 114 6.11 4.23 2.74
C SER A 114 6.06 5.11 3.98
N LYS A 115 6.63 4.63 5.10
CA LYS A 115 6.72 5.50 6.28
C LYS A 115 7.69 6.65 5.98
N ASN A 116 7.27 7.87 6.31
CA ASN A 116 8.19 9.00 6.37
C ASN A 116 9.25 8.70 7.43
N GLN A 117 10.45 8.34 6.99
CA GLN A 117 11.62 8.26 7.85
C GLN A 117 12.12 9.70 8.00
N GLY A 118 11.57 10.44 8.96
CA GLY A 118 12.14 11.73 9.36
C GLY A 118 13.66 11.59 9.59
N PRO A 119 14.44 12.67 9.50
CA PRO A 119 15.90 12.60 9.48
C PRO A 119 16.40 11.67 10.59
N ALA A 120 17.19 10.66 10.20
CA ALA A 120 17.69 9.62 11.10
C ALA A 120 18.17 10.27 12.40
N ARG A 121 17.45 10.02 13.50
CA ARG A 121 17.71 10.65 14.78
C ARG A 121 19.15 10.27 15.15
N GLY A 122 20.04 11.25 15.10
CA GLY A 122 21.48 11.05 15.04
C GLY A 122 21.96 9.98 16.01
N SER A 123 22.72 9.02 15.47
CA SER A 123 23.48 8.03 16.22
C SER A 123 24.19 8.72 17.37
N THR A 124 23.62 8.60 18.57
CA THR A 124 24.24 9.11 19.77
C THR A 124 25.41 8.20 20.04
N ARG A 125 26.58 8.63 19.55
CA ARG A 125 27.85 7.96 19.78
C ARG A 125 28.04 7.86 21.30
N ILE A 126 27.79 6.68 21.85
CA ILE A 126 28.05 6.38 23.26
C ILE A 126 29.55 6.64 23.51
N PRO A 127 29.92 7.54 24.45
CA PRO A 127 31.33 7.81 24.71
C PRO A 127 31.97 6.55 25.28
N ARG A 128 33.07 6.10 24.67
CA ARG A 128 33.92 5.08 25.29
C ARG A 128 34.74 5.76 26.40
N GLY A 129 34.36 5.52 27.65
CA GLY A 129 35.26 5.62 28.80
C GLY A 129 36.12 4.38 28.93
#